data_AF-A0AAV8VYV8-F1
#
_entry.id   AF-A0AAV8VYV8-F1
#
_cell.length_a   1.000
_cell.length_b   1.000
_cell.length_c   1.000
_cell.angle_alpha   90.00
_cell.angle_beta   90.00
_cell.angle_gamma   90.00
#
_symmetry.space_group_name_H-M   'P 1'
#
loop_
_entity.id
_entity.type
_entity.pdbx_description
1 polymer ?
#
loop_
_entity_poly.entity_id
_entity_poly.type
_entity_poly.pdbx_seq_one_letter_code
_entity_poly.pdbx_strand_id
1 'polypeptide(L)'
;MVSKRKKKFTTGEGAQFMTRKAALKKLQLSLNDFRKLCILKGIYPREPRNRKRAQKGKTGIKTLYHVKDIQFLLHEPIIWKLRDYKIFNKKVGRARAVRDFEKLNRYLNNHPTLKLDHIVKERYPTFIDALRDLDDCLTLCFLFSTFPSLAHVPRDQSALCRRLTLEFLHAVIEAKALRKVFISIKGYYFQAEIKGQTITWIVPHHFSFTPHSKAEVDFKIMSTFVEFYTIMLGFVNFRIYHSLNLFYPPKLSSAIQADAEKALVDEDIFVSERVAALNFPLTKTSNEVVEDDLEIDSFQTGEEDADKIEEAKKEAERIRTLKTLFKGLKFFLNREVPREPLVFIIRCFGGEVSWNKTLFVGSTFDENDESITHQIVDRPSLEKQYISRYYIQPQWVFDSVNARQLLPVNKYFMGEILPPHLSPFIDKERDQQYIPPEEKALYDPTLLEEQHKKDEKMGEQGESEEEESASDKDEEVNDEEDSENEGSDDKEETEENLSGKKPKLSVSVGEVYKEVPWEKNRQEKQEYRLREKMVKNKHKKLYKSMMAGRKERAKEIWLLRKKRRLHDEQDKKPKKGQRKTKNGSATPTKKTKKQKSQ
;
A
#
# COMPACT_ATOMS: atom_id res chain seq x y z
N MET A 1 21.20 -47.89 34.13
CA MET A 1 21.81 -47.83 32.77
C MET A 1 22.23 -46.38 32.48
N VAL A 2 23.54 -46.09 32.41
CA VAL A 2 24.03 -44.75 32.05
C VAL A 2 23.90 -44.57 30.53
N SER A 3 23.00 -43.70 30.08
CA SER A 3 22.86 -43.35 28.66
C SER A 3 24.21 -42.86 28.11
N LYS A 4 24.69 -43.49 27.02
CA LYS A 4 25.90 -43.04 26.30
C LYS A 4 25.81 -41.53 26.00
N ARG A 5 26.89 -40.78 26.29
CA ARG A 5 26.96 -39.33 26.03
C ARG A 5 26.66 -39.04 24.57
N LYS A 6 25.69 -38.15 24.31
CA LYS A 6 25.31 -37.75 22.95
C LYS A 6 26.48 -37.02 22.27
N LYS A 7 26.72 -37.32 20.99
CA LYS A 7 27.75 -36.62 20.19
C LYS A 7 27.39 -35.13 20.06
N LYS A 8 28.40 -34.26 20.07
CA LYS A 8 28.19 -32.79 19.91
C LYS A 8 27.43 -32.49 18.62
N PHE A 9 26.53 -31.50 18.67
CA PHE A 9 25.71 -31.04 17.54
C PHE A 9 24.73 -32.07 16.95
N THR A 10 24.47 -33.19 17.64
CA THR A 10 23.42 -34.15 17.24
C THR A 10 22.03 -33.76 17.72
N THR A 11 21.95 -32.85 18.68
CA THR A 11 20.69 -32.33 19.24
C THR A 11 20.68 -30.80 19.22
N GLY A 12 19.48 -30.22 19.23
CA GLY A 12 19.27 -28.77 19.22
C GLY A 12 19.57 -28.13 17.87
N GLU A 13 20.00 -26.87 17.90
CA GLU A 13 20.21 -26.06 16.68
C GLU A 13 21.20 -26.69 15.69
N GLY A 14 22.20 -27.43 16.16
CA GLY A 14 23.18 -28.11 15.30
C GLY A 14 22.59 -29.22 14.42
N ALA A 15 21.43 -29.77 14.81
CA ALA A 15 20.70 -30.80 14.07
C ALA A 15 19.49 -30.24 13.30
N GLN A 16 18.94 -29.10 13.74
CA GLN A 16 17.75 -28.50 13.12
C GLN A 16 18.08 -27.78 11.81
N PHE A 17 19.32 -27.30 11.64
CA PHE A 17 19.72 -26.51 10.48
C PHE A 17 20.75 -27.25 9.62
N MET A 18 20.69 -26.97 8.32
CA MET A 18 21.60 -27.51 7.32
C MET A 18 22.07 -26.38 6.38
N THR A 19 23.37 -26.34 6.10
CA THR A 19 23.93 -25.38 5.14
C THR A 19 23.47 -25.64 3.71
N ARG A 20 23.36 -24.60 2.88
CA ARG A 20 23.03 -24.74 1.45
C ARG A 20 23.86 -25.81 0.73
N LYS A 21 25.18 -25.85 0.95
CA LYS A 21 26.08 -26.86 0.33
C LYS A 21 25.71 -28.29 0.72
N ALA A 22 25.33 -28.50 1.97
CA ALA A 22 24.88 -29.80 2.46
C ALA A 22 23.50 -30.19 1.90
N ALA A 23 22.57 -29.23 1.78
CA ALA A 23 21.27 -29.44 1.16
C ALA A 23 21.41 -29.85 -0.32
N LEU A 24 22.26 -29.14 -1.08
CA LEU A 24 22.57 -29.48 -2.49
C LEU A 24 23.12 -30.91 -2.63
N LYS A 25 24.06 -31.30 -1.75
CA LYS A 25 24.64 -32.64 -1.75
C LYS A 25 23.60 -33.71 -1.42
N LYS A 26 22.68 -33.41 -0.49
CA LYS A 26 21.62 -34.34 -0.08
C LYS A 26 20.57 -34.55 -1.18
N LEU A 27 20.14 -33.47 -1.84
CA LEU A 27 19.13 -33.52 -2.91
C LEU A 27 19.71 -33.94 -4.28
N GLN A 28 21.04 -33.89 -4.45
CA GLN A 28 21.74 -34.16 -5.71
C GLN A 28 21.27 -33.25 -6.86
N LEU A 29 21.04 -31.98 -6.55
CA LEU A 29 20.57 -30.97 -7.50
C LEU A 29 21.66 -29.93 -7.78
N SER A 30 21.56 -29.27 -8.94
CA SER A 30 22.40 -28.11 -9.24
C SER A 30 21.93 -26.90 -8.41
N LEU A 31 22.77 -25.87 -8.30
CA LEU A 31 22.40 -24.66 -7.55
C LEU A 31 21.17 -23.97 -8.15
N ASN A 32 21.06 -23.94 -9.49
CA ASN A 32 19.94 -23.30 -10.18
C ASN A 32 18.64 -24.07 -9.96
N ASP A 33 18.68 -25.39 -10.10
CA ASP A 33 17.51 -26.25 -9.89
C ASP A 33 17.04 -26.20 -8.43
N PHE A 34 17.98 -26.18 -7.49
CA PHE A 34 17.69 -26.05 -6.07
C PHE A 34 17.03 -24.70 -5.76
N ARG A 35 17.52 -23.59 -6.32
CA ARG A 35 16.88 -22.27 -6.16
C ARG A 35 15.47 -22.27 -6.74
N LYS A 36 15.28 -22.80 -7.95
CA LYS A 36 13.94 -22.93 -8.58
C LYS A 36 13.01 -23.74 -7.68
N LEU A 37 13.45 -24.90 -7.19
CA LEU A 37 12.64 -25.74 -6.31
C LEU A 37 12.28 -25.06 -4.99
N CYS A 38 13.23 -24.35 -4.36
CA CYS A 38 12.97 -23.60 -3.14
C CYS A 38 11.94 -22.48 -3.36
N ILE A 39 12.00 -21.77 -4.50
CA ILE A 39 11.05 -20.72 -4.85
C ILE A 39 9.65 -21.30 -5.04
N LEU A 40 9.53 -22.35 -5.85
CA LEU A 40 8.25 -23.00 -6.14
C LEU A 40 7.54 -23.49 -4.86
N LYS A 41 8.30 -24.06 -3.91
CA LYS A 41 7.76 -24.55 -2.63
C LYS A 41 7.69 -23.50 -1.51
N GLY A 42 8.21 -22.29 -1.72
CA GLY A 42 8.24 -21.27 -0.66
C GLY A 42 9.17 -21.64 0.51
N ILE A 43 10.31 -22.27 0.24
CA ILE A 43 11.31 -22.61 1.27
C ILE A 43 12.39 -21.52 1.29
N TYR A 44 12.44 -20.82 2.42
CA TYR A 44 13.35 -19.68 2.61
C TYR A 44 14.51 -20.03 3.54
N PRO A 45 15.68 -19.40 3.36
CA PRO A 45 16.75 -19.49 4.35
C PRO A 45 16.28 -18.92 5.69
N ARG A 46 16.74 -19.51 6.80
CA ARG A 46 16.37 -19.14 8.17
C ARG A 46 17.59 -18.79 9.00
N GLU A 47 17.47 -17.75 9.82
CA GLU A 47 18.52 -17.34 10.74
C GLU A 47 18.35 -18.01 12.12
N PRO A 48 19.31 -18.84 12.57
CA PRO A 48 19.25 -19.48 13.88
C PRO A 48 19.60 -18.50 15.00
N ARG A 49 19.07 -18.74 16.21
CA ARG A 49 19.40 -17.96 17.40
C ARG A 49 20.90 -18.01 17.75
N ASN A 50 21.55 -19.18 17.66
CA ASN A 50 22.99 -19.32 17.86
C ASN A 50 23.69 -19.90 16.63
N ARG A 51 24.14 -19.01 15.73
CA ARG A 51 24.78 -19.42 14.46
C ARG A 51 25.99 -20.34 14.64
N LYS A 52 26.83 -20.12 15.66
CA LYS A 52 27.97 -20.99 15.95
C LYS A 52 27.54 -22.45 16.22
N ARG A 53 26.43 -22.66 16.94
CA ARG A 53 25.91 -24.00 17.25
C ARG A 53 25.29 -24.65 16.01
N ALA A 54 24.50 -23.90 15.24
CA ALA A 54 23.90 -24.35 14.00
C ALA A 54 24.95 -24.74 12.93
N GLN A 55 26.07 -24.03 12.88
CA GLN A 55 27.16 -24.29 11.93
C GLN A 55 28.24 -25.24 12.44
N LYS A 56 27.97 -25.99 13.53
CA LYS A 56 28.90 -26.96 14.11
C LYS A 56 30.27 -26.35 14.45
N GLY A 57 30.26 -25.15 15.04
CA GLY A 57 31.45 -24.43 15.49
C GLY A 57 32.06 -23.45 14.48
N LYS A 58 31.55 -23.38 13.23
CA LYS A 58 32.07 -22.42 12.23
C LYS A 58 31.53 -21.01 12.47
N THR A 59 32.37 -20.01 12.24
CA THR A 59 32.07 -18.58 12.49
C THR A 59 31.50 -17.84 11.28
N GLY A 60 31.74 -18.35 10.06
CA GLY A 60 31.36 -17.67 8.80
C GLY A 60 29.85 -17.47 8.61
N ILE A 61 29.46 -16.47 7.82
CA ILE A 61 28.07 -16.25 7.43
C ILE A 61 27.71 -17.25 6.33
N LYS A 62 26.81 -18.19 6.61
CA LYS A 62 26.32 -19.17 5.63
C LYS A 62 24.82 -19.20 5.65
N THR A 63 24.23 -19.37 4.47
CA THR A 63 22.80 -19.61 4.31
C THR A 63 22.43 -20.99 4.86
N LEU A 64 21.49 -20.98 5.80
CA LEU A 64 21.00 -22.15 6.52
C LEU A 64 19.53 -22.37 6.18
N TYR A 65 19.14 -23.63 6.05
CA TYR A 65 17.78 -24.09 5.85
C TYR A 65 17.41 -25.05 6.98
N HIS A 66 16.13 -25.21 7.29
CA HIS A 66 15.72 -26.26 8.20
C HIS A 66 15.89 -27.65 7.55
N VAL A 67 16.32 -28.61 8.36
CA VAL A 67 16.46 -30.00 7.91
C VAL A 67 15.11 -30.61 7.53
N LYS A 68 14.03 -30.20 8.22
CA LYS A 68 12.65 -30.64 7.93
C LYS A 68 12.22 -30.22 6.53
N ASP A 69 12.43 -28.95 6.17
CA ASP A 69 12.06 -28.42 4.85
C ASP A 69 12.82 -29.13 3.72
N ILE A 70 14.12 -29.40 3.91
CA ILE A 70 14.91 -30.15 2.92
C ILE A 70 14.51 -31.62 2.86
N GLN A 71 14.05 -32.22 3.97
CA GLN A 71 13.50 -33.56 3.97
C GLN A 71 12.19 -33.62 3.18
N PHE A 72 11.34 -32.60 3.34
CA PHE A 72 10.11 -32.45 2.59
C PHE A 72 10.38 -32.35 1.08
N LEU A 73 11.36 -31.51 0.67
CA LEU A 73 11.78 -31.41 -0.73
C LEU A 73 12.24 -32.74 -1.34
N LEU A 74 12.82 -33.65 -0.56
CA LEU A 74 13.34 -34.92 -1.05
C LEU A 74 12.24 -35.82 -1.62
N HIS A 75 11.01 -35.68 -1.15
CA HIS A 75 9.85 -36.44 -1.60
C HIS A 75 9.06 -35.76 -2.72
N GLU A 76 9.54 -34.61 -3.22
CA GLU A 76 8.81 -33.82 -4.19
C GLU A 76 8.90 -34.40 -5.62
N PRO A 77 7.77 -34.63 -6.32
CA PRO A 77 7.75 -35.21 -7.67
C PRO A 77 8.48 -34.37 -8.72
N ILE A 78 8.57 -33.05 -8.53
CA ILE A 78 9.23 -32.12 -9.46
C ILE A 78 10.71 -32.46 -9.64
N ILE A 79 11.37 -33.01 -8.62
CA ILE A 79 12.77 -33.43 -8.72
C ILE A 79 12.95 -34.44 -9.85
N TRP A 80 12.01 -35.37 -10.03
CA TRP A 80 12.06 -36.35 -11.11
C TRP A 80 11.91 -35.67 -12.47
N LYS A 81 11.00 -34.69 -12.60
CA LYS A 81 10.87 -33.89 -13.82
C LYS A 81 12.13 -33.09 -14.15
N LEU A 82 12.78 -32.50 -13.15
CA LEU A 82 14.08 -31.83 -13.33
C LEU A 82 15.18 -32.78 -13.80
N ARG A 83 15.12 -34.05 -13.40
CA ARG A 83 16.03 -35.10 -13.92
C ARG A 83 15.67 -35.48 -15.35
N ASP A 84 14.38 -35.60 -15.68
CA ASP A 84 13.90 -35.84 -17.04
C ASP A 84 14.38 -34.74 -18.00
N TYR A 85 14.33 -33.47 -17.58
CA TYR A 85 14.88 -32.34 -18.36
C TYR A 85 16.38 -32.50 -18.64
N LYS A 86 17.18 -32.96 -17.67
CA LYS A 86 18.61 -33.19 -17.87
C LYS A 86 18.86 -34.32 -18.85
N ILE A 87 18.10 -35.40 -18.73
CA ILE A 87 18.17 -36.54 -19.66
C ILE A 87 17.78 -36.09 -21.07
N PHE A 88 16.69 -35.32 -21.18
CA PHE A 88 16.22 -34.71 -22.42
C PHE A 88 17.30 -33.85 -23.08
N ASN A 89 17.88 -32.90 -22.33
CA ASN A 89 18.94 -32.03 -22.84
C ASN A 89 20.17 -32.81 -23.30
N LYS A 90 20.52 -33.91 -22.61
CA LYS A 90 21.61 -34.80 -23.02
C LYS A 90 21.28 -35.55 -24.32
N LYS A 91 20.04 -36.04 -24.48
CA LYS A 91 19.57 -36.72 -25.70
C LYS A 91 19.54 -35.76 -26.89
N VAL A 92 19.02 -34.55 -26.69
CA VAL A 92 18.99 -33.48 -27.69
C VAL A 92 20.41 -33.06 -28.09
N GLY A 93 21.30 -32.84 -27.11
CA GLY A 93 22.69 -32.51 -27.37
C GLY A 93 23.43 -33.58 -28.17
N ARG A 94 23.18 -34.87 -27.85
CA ARG A 94 23.74 -36.00 -28.61
C ARG A 94 23.19 -36.07 -30.03
N ALA A 95 21.87 -35.98 -30.21
CA ALA A 95 21.25 -36.01 -31.54
C ALA A 95 21.74 -34.84 -32.42
N ARG A 96 21.85 -33.63 -31.84
CA ARG A 96 22.42 -32.45 -32.51
C ARG A 96 23.88 -32.65 -32.90
N ALA A 97 24.71 -33.23 -32.02
CA ALA A 97 26.11 -33.51 -32.32
C ALA A 97 26.28 -34.56 -33.45
N VAL A 98 25.40 -35.56 -33.49
CA VAL A 98 25.36 -36.61 -34.53
C VAL A 98 24.67 -36.11 -35.82
N ARG A 99 24.05 -34.92 -35.81
CA ARG A 99 23.25 -34.34 -36.91
C ARG A 99 22.08 -35.23 -37.34
N ASP A 100 21.51 -35.99 -36.40
CA ASP A 100 20.30 -36.78 -36.60
C ASP A 100 19.06 -35.91 -36.35
N PHE A 101 18.55 -35.29 -37.41
CA PHE A 101 17.44 -34.32 -37.35
C PHE A 101 16.08 -34.97 -37.05
N GLU A 102 15.87 -36.22 -37.48
CA GLU A 102 14.61 -36.93 -37.24
C GLU A 102 14.43 -37.23 -35.75
N LYS A 103 15.46 -37.80 -35.11
CA LYS A 103 15.43 -38.02 -33.65
C LYS A 103 15.35 -36.72 -32.88
N LEU A 104 16.01 -35.67 -33.36
CA LEU A 104 15.94 -34.34 -32.74
C LEU A 104 14.50 -33.82 -32.73
N ASN A 105 13.80 -33.84 -33.87
CA ASN A 105 12.40 -33.41 -33.96
C ASN A 105 11.49 -34.26 -33.08
N ARG A 106 11.69 -35.59 -33.06
CA ARG A 106 10.95 -36.49 -32.16
C ARG A 106 11.14 -36.13 -30.70
N TYR A 107 12.35 -35.77 -30.28
CA TYR A 107 12.59 -35.32 -28.92
C TYR A 107 11.92 -33.97 -28.66
N LEU A 108 12.09 -32.96 -29.52
CA LEU A 108 11.48 -31.65 -29.36
C LEU A 108 9.95 -31.72 -29.21
N ASN A 109 9.29 -32.58 -30.00
CA ASN A 109 7.84 -32.81 -29.88
C ASN A 109 7.44 -33.46 -28.54
N ASN A 110 8.34 -34.25 -27.94
CA ASN A 110 8.14 -34.89 -26.63
C ASN A 110 8.83 -34.11 -25.50
N HIS A 111 8.89 -32.79 -25.60
CA HIS A 111 9.50 -31.95 -24.58
C HIS A 111 8.76 -32.13 -23.24
N PRO A 112 9.46 -32.53 -22.15
CA PRO A 112 8.82 -32.65 -20.85
C PRO A 112 8.34 -31.28 -20.38
N THR A 113 7.09 -31.16 -19.92
CA THR A 113 6.55 -29.92 -19.34
C THR A 113 6.38 -30.08 -17.83
N LEU A 114 6.67 -29.02 -17.09
CA LEU A 114 6.59 -28.99 -15.64
C LEU A 114 5.23 -28.42 -15.23
N LYS A 115 4.33 -29.26 -14.74
CA LYS A 115 3.03 -28.82 -14.22
C LYS A 115 3.19 -28.38 -12.77
N LEU A 116 2.84 -27.13 -12.46
CA LEU A 116 2.95 -26.55 -11.11
C LEU A 116 1.62 -26.58 -10.34
N ASP A 117 0.55 -27.06 -10.96
CA ASP A 117 -0.82 -27.02 -10.43
C ASP A 117 -0.95 -27.61 -9.01
N HIS A 118 -0.29 -28.74 -8.77
CA HIS A 118 -0.30 -29.42 -7.47
C HIS A 118 0.39 -28.60 -6.38
N ILE A 119 1.43 -27.83 -6.72
CA ILE A 119 2.13 -26.98 -5.75
C ILE A 119 1.26 -25.80 -5.35
N VAL A 120 0.58 -25.17 -6.31
CA VAL A 120 -0.29 -24.03 -6.03
C VAL A 120 -1.40 -24.47 -5.06
N LYS A 121 -2.01 -25.62 -5.31
CA LYS A 121 -3.06 -26.19 -4.43
C LYS A 121 -2.54 -26.58 -3.05
N GLU A 122 -1.31 -27.08 -2.95
CA GLU A 122 -0.71 -27.41 -1.66
C GLU A 122 -0.33 -26.16 -0.86
N ARG A 123 0.22 -25.13 -1.52
CA ARG A 123 0.62 -23.88 -0.88
C ARG A 123 -0.58 -23.02 -0.48
N TYR A 124 -1.63 -23.04 -1.29
CA TYR A 124 -2.88 -22.30 -1.07
C TYR A 124 -4.06 -23.27 -1.05
N PRO A 125 -4.33 -23.92 0.10
CA PRO A 125 -5.43 -24.86 0.22
C PRO A 125 -6.80 -24.17 0.10
N THR A 126 -6.89 -22.91 0.57
CA THR A 126 -8.10 -22.10 0.43
C THR A 126 -7.90 -20.96 -0.56
N PHE A 127 -9.00 -20.47 -1.12
CA PHE A 127 -8.97 -19.32 -2.01
C PHE A 127 -8.61 -18.02 -1.29
N ILE A 128 -9.01 -17.87 -0.02
CA ILE A 128 -8.67 -16.69 0.77
C ILE A 128 -7.15 -16.64 1.00
N ASP A 129 -6.51 -17.79 1.25
CA ASP A 129 -5.04 -17.85 1.36
C ASP A 129 -4.36 -17.41 0.07
N ALA A 130 -4.91 -17.78 -1.10
CA ALA A 130 -4.40 -17.30 -2.38
C ALA A 130 -4.62 -15.79 -2.57
N LEU A 131 -5.76 -15.24 -2.12
CA LEU A 131 -6.02 -13.79 -2.19
C LEU A 131 -5.07 -12.97 -1.31
N ARG A 132 -4.65 -13.50 -0.15
CA ARG A 132 -3.72 -12.81 0.77
C ARG A 132 -2.34 -12.59 0.17
N ASP A 133 -1.85 -13.54 -0.63
CA ASP A 133 -0.55 -13.46 -1.31
C ASP A 133 -0.66 -12.83 -2.72
N LEU A 134 -1.84 -12.35 -3.12
CA LEU A 134 -2.09 -11.87 -4.48
C LEU A 134 -1.39 -10.53 -4.78
N ASP A 135 -1.11 -9.71 -3.77
CA ASP A 135 -0.45 -8.40 -3.90
C ASP A 135 0.93 -8.52 -4.59
N ASP A 136 1.79 -9.39 -4.09
CA ASP A 136 3.12 -9.66 -4.65
C ASP A 136 3.03 -10.31 -6.03
N CYS A 137 2.02 -11.17 -6.23
CA CYS A 137 1.77 -11.83 -7.51
C CYS A 137 1.41 -10.81 -8.60
N LEU A 138 0.47 -9.92 -8.32
CA LEU A 138 -0.01 -8.90 -9.26
C LEU A 138 1.10 -7.89 -9.59
N THR A 139 1.78 -7.35 -8.59
CA THR A 139 2.87 -6.38 -8.79
C THR A 139 3.95 -6.94 -9.72
N LEU A 140 4.36 -8.21 -9.52
CA LEU A 140 5.34 -8.85 -10.39
C LEU A 140 4.80 -9.11 -11.80
N CYS A 141 3.55 -9.55 -11.92
CA CYS A 141 2.93 -9.79 -13.24
C CYS A 141 2.76 -8.49 -14.04
N PHE A 142 2.36 -7.39 -13.40
CA PHE A 142 2.29 -6.07 -14.03
C PHE A 142 3.65 -5.57 -14.45
N LEU A 143 4.69 -5.76 -13.63
CA LEU A 143 6.07 -5.43 -14.01
C LEU A 143 6.55 -6.24 -15.22
N PHE A 144 6.29 -7.54 -15.26
CA PHE A 144 6.67 -8.38 -16.40
C PHE A 144 5.85 -8.10 -17.66
N SER A 145 4.65 -7.52 -17.51
CA SER A 145 3.82 -7.12 -18.65
C SER A 145 4.43 -5.95 -19.43
N THR A 146 5.18 -5.06 -18.77
CA THR A 146 5.84 -3.91 -19.40
C THR A 146 7.23 -4.23 -19.95
N PHE A 147 7.81 -5.39 -19.61
CA PHE A 147 9.11 -5.75 -20.12
C PHE A 147 9.05 -6.10 -21.62
N PRO A 148 10.03 -5.61 -22.41
CA PRO A 148 10.21 -6.08 -23.78
C PRO A 148 10.71 -7.53 -23.79
N SER A 149 10.80 -8.12 -24.99
CA SER A 149 11.35 -9.47 -25.18
C SER A 149 12.84 -9.51 -24.81
N LEU A 150 13.15 -9.90 -23.57
CA LEU A 150 14.52 -10.05 -23.05
C LEU A 150 15.07 -11.48 -23.26
N ALA A 151 16.38 -11.64 -23.36
CA ALA A 151 17.01 -12.95 -23.60
C ALA A 151 16.78 -13.99 -22.47
N HIS A 152 16.57 -13.55 -21.23
CA HIS A 152 16.39 -14.43 -20.06
C HIS A 152 14.93 -14.57 -19.62
N VAL A 153 14.02 -13.81 -20.24
CA VAL A 153 12.59 -13.85 -19.97
C VAL A 153 11.91 -14.45 -21.20
N PRO A 154 11.32 -15.65 -21.11
CA PRO A 154 10.59 -16.23 -22.23
C PRO A 154 9.48 -15.31 -22.69
N ARG A 155 9.37 -15.10 -24.01
CA ARG A 155 8.28 -14.30 -24.61
C ARG A 155 6.90 -14.82 -24.21
N ASP A 156 6.76 -16.14 -24.08
CA ASP A 156 5.51 -16.77 -23.66
C ASP A 156 5.08 -16.35 -22.25
N GLN A 157 6.05 -16.12 -21.34
CA GLN A 157 5.76 -15.70 -19.98
C GLN A 157 5.24 -14.25 -19.94
N SER A 158 5.87 -13.33 -20.68
CA SER A 158 5.40 -11.94 -20.72
C SER A 158 4.03 -11.83 -21.39
N ALA A 159 3.80 -12.55 -22.48
CA ALA A 159 2.49 -12.61 -23.15
C ALA A 159 1.40 -13.16 -22.23
N LEU A 160 1.71 -14.20 -21.46
CA LEU A 160 0.77 -14.78 -20.51
C LEU A 160 0.50 -13.85 -19.32
N CYS A 161 1.52 -13.16 -18.79
CA CYS A 161 1.33 -12.11 -17.78
C CYS A 161 0.40 -11.01 -18.29
N ARG A 162 0.64 -10.51 -19.50
CA ARG A 162 -0.18 -9.49 -20.18
C ARG A 162 -1.65 -9.91 -20.27
N ARG A 163 -1.91 -11.14 -20.69
CA ARG A 163 -3.26 -11.68 -20.76
C ARG A 163 -3.91 -11.78 -19.37
N LEU A 164 -3.23 -12.40 -18.41
CA LEU A 164 -3.81 -12.65 -17.08
C LEU A 164 -4.05 -11.36 -16.27
N THR A 165 -3.20 -10.35 -16.41
CA THR A 165 -3.41 -9.05 -15.76
C THR A 165 -4.63 -8.33 -16.32
N LEU A 166 -4.86 -8.39 -17.64
CA LEU A 166 -6.09 -7.87 -18.25
C LEU A 166 -7.32 -8.62 -17.78
N GLU A 167 -7.27 -9.96 -17.78
CA GLU A 167 -8.35 -10.79 -17.24
C GLU A 167 -8.70 -10.38 -15.80
N PHE A 168 -7.68 -10.08 -14.97
CA PHE A 168 -7.88 -9.63 -13.61
C PHE A 168 -8.51 -8.22 -13.53
N LEU A 169 -8.00 -7.25 -14.31
CA LEU A 169 -8.57 -5.89 -14.34
C LEU A 169 -10.05 -5.92 -14.78
N HIS A 170 -10.38 -6.72 -15.79
CA HIS A 170 -11.77 -6.93 -16.21
C HIS A 170 -12.65 -7.51 -15.11
N ALA A 171 -12.16 -8.50 -14.38
CA ALA A 171 -12.89 -9.07 -13.25
C ALA A 171 -13.15 -8.01 -12.17
N VAL A 172 -12.19 -7.11 -11.91
CA VAL A 172 -12.35 -6.01 -10.95
C VAL A 172 -13.36 -4.96 -11.45
N ILE A 173 -13.38 -4.66 -12.75
CA ILE A 173 -14.38 -3.77 -13.38
C ILE A 173 -15.79 -4.34 -13.21
N GLU A 174 -16.01 -5.60 -13.58
CA GLU A 174 -17.33 -6.24 -13.48
C GLU A 174 -17.78 -6.41 -12.02
N ALA A 175 -16.86 -6.76 -11.12
CA ALA A 175 -17.14 -6.86 -9.68
C ALA A 175 -17.32 -5.49 -8.99
N LYS A 176 -16.92 -4.38 -9.64
CA LYS A 176 -16.86 -3.03 -9.05
C LYS A 176 -16.19 -3.02 -7.67
N ALA A 177 -15.05 -3.71 -7.60
CA ALA A 177 -14.36 -4.02 -6.35
C ALA A 177 -13.30 -2.98 -5.95
N LEU A 178 -13.03 -1.98 -6.79
CA LEU A 178 -12.03 -0.95 -6.53
C LEU A 178 -12.46 -0.05 -5.35
N ARG A 179 -11.52 0.32 -4.47
CA ARG A 179 -11.78 1.10 -3.25
C ARG A 179 -10.90 2.33 -3.10
N LYS A 180 -9.60 2.20 -3.35
CA LYS A 180 -8.63 3.31 -3.24
C LYS A 180 -7.73 3.33 -4.45
N VAL A 181 -7.33 4.53 -4.85
CA VAL A 181 -6.43 4.75 -5.98
C VAL A 181 -5.41 5.83 -5.62
N PHE A 182 -4.15 5.65 -6.00
CA PHE A 182 -3.13 6.68 -5.73
C PHE A 182 -2.09 6.73 -6.85
N ILE A 183 -1.71 7.93 -7.25
CA ILE A 183 -0.65 8.15 -8.24
C ILE A 183 0.64 8.49 -7.50
N SER A 184 1.71 7.79 -7.84
CA SER A 184 3.05 8.08 -7.35
C SER A 184 4.03 8.21 -8.52
N ILE A 185 5.24 8.66 -8.21
CA ILE A 185 6.37 8.68 -9.14
C ILE A 185 6.70 7.26 -9.65
N LYS A 186 6.45 6.23 -8.83
CA LYS A 186 6.72 4.83 -9.20
C LYS A 186 5.68 4.22 -10.15
N GLY A 187 4.44 4.71 -10.10
CA GLY A 187 3.31 4.08 -10.78
C GLY A 187 1.98 4.37 -10.09
N TYR A 188 0.95 3.64 -10.50
CA TYR A 188 -0.41 3.70 -9.98
C TYR A 188 -0.63 2.61 -8.94
N TYR A 189 -1.08 2.99 -7.76
CA TYR A 189 -1.47 2.07 -6.69
C TYR A 189 -2.98 1.90 -6.74
N PHE A 190 -3.42 0.65 -6.78
CA PHE A 190 -4.83 0.29 -6.73
C PHE A 190 -5.07 -0.60 -5.53
N GLN A 191 -6.18 -0.36 -4.84
CA GLN A 191 -6.68 -1.25 -3.79
C GLN A 191 -8.08 -1.72 -4.16
N ALA A 192 -8.26 -3.04 -4.29
CA ALA A 192 -9.55 -3.65 -4.48
C ALA A 192 -9.91 -4.58 -3.32
N GLU A 193 -11.19 -4.74 -3.08
CA GLU A 193 -11.72 -5.60 -2.03
C GLU A 193 -12.48 -6.77 -2.66
N ILE A 194 -11.93 -7.98 -2.53
CA ILE A 194 -12.51 -9.20 -3.09
C ILE A 194 -12.78 -10.18 -1.94
N LYS A 195 -14.06 -10.52 -1.72
CA LYS A 195 -14.51 -11.42 -0.66
C LYS A 195 -13.97 -11.06 0.73
N GLY A 196 -13.97 -9.76 1.06
CA GLY A 196 -13.51 -9.23 2.35
C GLY A 196 -11.98 -9.15 2.51
N GLN A 197 -11.19 -9.60 1.53
CA GLN A 197 -9.74 -9.39 1.52
C GLN A 197 -9.41 -8.15 0.69
N THR A 198 -8.67 -7.21 1.28
CA THR A 198 -8.12 -6.07 0.55
C THR A 198 -6.82 -6.45 -0.14
N ILE A 199 -6.74 -6.20 -1.44
CA ILE A 199 -5.61 -6.51 -2.30
C ILE A 199 -5.05 -5.19 -2.82
N THR A 200 -3.77 -4.94 -2.59
CA THR A 200 -3.09 -3.71 -3.03
C THR A 200 -1.98 -4.04 -4.00
N TRP A 201 -2.03 -3.47 -5.20
CA TRP A 201 -0.98 -3.69 -6.21
C TRP A 201 -0.58 -2.39 -6.89
N ILE A 202 0.57 -2.45 -7.56
CA ILE A 202 1.18 -1.32 -8.26
C ILE A 202 1.25 -1.67 -9.75
N VAL A 203 0.77 -0.74 -10.57
CA VAL A 203 0.96 -0.76 -12.01
C VAL A 203 2.05 0.27 -12.34
N PRO A 204 3.22 -0.14 -12.87
CA PRO A 204 4.28 0.80 -13.21
C PRO A 204 3.83 1.75 -14.33
N HIS A 205 4.42 2.93 -14.39
CA HIS A 205 4.25 3.82 -15.54
C HIS A 205 4.83 3.17 -16.80
N HIS A 206 4.17 3.42 -17.93
CA HIS A 206 4.60 2.92 -19.24
C HIS A 206 5.76 3.77 -19.78
N PHE A 207 6.93 3.65 -19.16
CA PHE A 207 8.18 4.23 -19.65
C PHE A 207 8.99 3.20 -20.43
N SER A 208 9.84 3.68 -21.33
CA SER A 208 10.76 2.83 -22.08
C SER A 208 11.69 2.09 -21.12
N PHE A 209 11.79 0.78 -21.30
CA PHE A 209 12.61 -0.06 -20.45
C PHE A 209 14.10 0.26 -20.65
N THR A 210 14.75 0.75 -19.61
CA THR A 210 16.20 0.87 -19.57
C THR A 210 16.80 -0.46 -19.10
N PRO A 211 17.63 -1.13 -19.92
CA PRO A 211 18.23 -2.40 -19.54
C PRO A 211 19.25 -2.18 -18.41
N HIS A 212 18.89 -2.67 -17.23
CA HIS A 212 19.78 -2.66 -16.06
C HIS A 212 20.87 -3.72 -16.22
N SER A 213 22.04 -3.48 -15.62
CA SER A 213 23.14 -4.44 -15.65
C SER A 213 22.77 -5.70 -14.85
N LYS A 214 23.22 -6.87 -15.31
CA LYS A 214 23.01 -8.17 -14.64
C LYS A 214 23.56 -8.22 -13.20
N ALA A 215 24.44 -7.29 -12.83
CA ALA A 215 24.97 -7.19 -11.47
C ALA A 215 23.91 -6.73 -10.46
N GLU A 216 22.87 -6.03 -10.91
CA GLU A 216 21.85 -5.43 -10.03
C GLU A 216 20.64 -6.35 -9.83
N VAL A 217 20.23 -7.07 -10.88
CA VAL A 217 18.99 -7.88 -10.86
C VAL A 217 19.17 -9.26 -11.52
N ASP A 218 18.80 -10.32 -10.79
CA ASP A 218 18.78 -11.71 -11.31
C ASP A 218 17.41 -12.06 -11.92
N PHE A 219 17.25 -11.78 -13.21
CA PHE A 219 16.04 -12.08 -13.97
C PHE A 219 15.67 -13.57 -14.02
N LYS A 220 16.63 -14.48 -13.82
CA LYS A 220 16.36 -15.92 -13.83
C LYS A 220 15.56 -16.34 -12.60
N ILE A 221 15.90 -15.76 -11.44
CA ILE A 221 15.13 -15.95 -10.21
C ILE A 221 13.74 -15.35 -10.38
N MET A 222 13.63 -14.13 -10.90
CA MET A 222 12.35 -13.48 -11.12
C MET A 222 11.45 -14.26 -12.09
N SER A 223 12.00 -14.80 -13.19
CA SER A 223 11.25 -15.64 -14.13
C SER A 223 10.66 -16.90 -13.45
N THR A 224 11.37 -17.50 -12.50
CA THR A 224 10.81 -18.64 -11.73
C THR A 224 9.67 -18.24 -10.79
N PHE A 225 9.70 -17.02 -10.25
CA PHE A 225 8.56 -16.49 -9.49
C PHE A 225 7.35 -16.23 -10.39
N VAL A 226 7.58 -15.62 -11.56
CA VAL A 226 6.53 -15.36 -12.54
C VAL A 226 5.90 -16.65 -13.06
N GLU A 227 6.70 -17.69 -13.32
CA GLU A 227 6.19 -19.01 -13.72
C GLU A 227 5.22 -19.60 -12.68
N PHE A 228 5.48 -19.38 -11.39
CA PHE A 228 4.57 -19.80 -10.32
C PHE A 228 3.34 -18.89 -10.21
N TYR A 229 3.55 -17.57 -10.21
CA TYR A 229 2.50 -16.56 -10.03
C TYR A 229 1.50 -16.51 -11.18
N THR A 230 1.94 -16.76 -12.41
CA THR A 230 1.04 -16.87 -13.56
C THR A 230 0.03 -18.01 -13.41
N ILE A 231 0.47 -19.17 -12.92
CA ILE A 231 -0.43 -20.31 -12.70
C ILE A 231 -1.37 -20.03 -11.52
N MET A 232 -0.85 -19.44 -10.44
CA MET A 232 -1.67 -18.99 -9.30
C MET A 232 -2.75 -18.00 -9.74
N LEU A 233 -2.38 -16.95 -10.48
CA LEU A 233 -3.29 -15.93 -11.00
C LEU A 233 -4.33 -16.54 -11.95
N GLY A 234 -3.95 -17.52 -12.76
CA GLY A 234 -4.89 -18.28 -13.59
C GLY A 234 -5.97 -19.00 -12.77
N PHE A 235 -5.60 -19.69 -11.68
CA PHE A 235 -6.57 -20.32 -10.78
C PHE A 235 -7.46 -19.30 -10.05
N VAL A 236 -6.87 -18.17 -9.64
CA VAL A 236 -7.60 -17.10 -8.97
C VAL A 236 -8.62 -16.47 -9.92
N ASN A 237 -8.19 -16.09 -11.14
CA ASN A 237 -9.07 -15.56 -12.17
C ASN A 237 -10.18 -16.55 -12.49
N PHE A 238 -9.86 -17.83 -12.75
CA PHE A 238 -10.87 -18.86 -12.98
C PHE A 238 -11.97 -18.85 -11.90
N ARG A 239 -11.58 -18.81 -10.62
CA ARG A 239 -12.54 -18.81 -9.51
C ARG A 239 -13.31 -17.49 -9.37
N ILE A 240 -12.69 -16.35 -9.65
CA ILE A 240 -13.38 -15.04 -9.64
C ILE A 240 -14.43 -14.97 -10.74
N TYR A 241 -14.07 -15.36 -11.97
CA TYR A 241 -14.98 -15.35 -13.12
C TYR A 241 -16.19 -16.25 -12.89
N HIS A 242 -15.97 -17.47 -12.34
CA HIS A 242 -17.08 -18.36 -11.99
C HIS A 242 -17.95 -17.80 -10.86
N SER A 243 -17.38 -17.05 -9.90
CA SER A 243 -18.21 -16.38 -8.89
C SER A 243 -19.00 -15.18 -9.42
N LEU A 244 -18.59 -14.61 -10.56
CA LEU A 244 -19.28 -13.50 -11.24
C LEU A 244 -20.17 -14.00 -12.39
N ASN A 245 -20.37 -15.31 -12.54
CA ASN A 245 -21.13 -15.94 -13.64
C ASN A 245 -20.62 -15.56 -15.05
N LEU A 246 -19.32 -15.34 -15.20
CA LEU A 246 -18.65 -15.03 -16.46
C LEU A 246 -17.97 -16.27 -17.04
N PHE A 247 -17.90 -16.36 -18.38
CA PHE A 247 -17.15 -17.42 -19.04
C PHE A 247 -15.64 -17.27 -18.81
N TYR A 248 -14.94 -18.38 -18.55
CA TYR A 248 -13.47 -18.43 -18.47
C TYR A 248 -12.90 -19.45 -19.47
N PRO A 249 -11.91 -19.08 -20.31
CA PRO A 249 -11.37 -17.73 -20.53
C PRO A 249 -12.41 -16.71 -21.03
N PRO A 250 -12.25 -15.41 -20.73
CA PRO A 250 -13.21 -14.39 -21.14
C PRO A 250 -13.31 -14.32 -22.67
N LYS A 251 -14.54 -14.36 -23.17
CA LYS A 251 -14.86 -14.08 -24.56
C LYS A 251 -15.23 -12.60 -24.68
N LEU A 252 -14.34 -11.82 -25.29
CA LEU A 252 -14.66 -10.44 -25.68
C LEU A 252 -15.79 -10.48 -26.73
N SER A 253 -16.70 -9.53 -26.65
CA SER A 253 -17.77 -9.34 -27.65
C SER A 253 -17.16 -8.97 -29.00
N SER A 254 -16.86 -9.99 -29.84
CA SER A 254 -16.64 -10.05 -31.30
C SER A 254 -15.86 -8.95 -32.07
N ALA A 255 -15.43 -7.84 -31.50
CA ALA A 255 -14.94 -6.68 -32.26
C ALA A 255 -13.40 -6.59 -32.42
N ILE A 256 -12.61 -7.43 -31.74
CA ILE A 256 -11.14 -7.25 -31.64
C ILE A 256 -10.35 -8.48 -32.16
N GLN A 257 -11.00 -9.58 -32.55
CA GLN A 257 -10.30 -10.82 -32.89
C GLN A 257 -9.57 -10.83 -34.26
N ALA A 258 -9.63 -9.74 -35.04
CA ALA A 258 -9.14 -9.73 -36.42
C ALA A 258 -7.61 -9.51 -36.59
N ASP A 259 -6.90 -8.98 -35.58
CA ASP A 259 -5.50 -8.52 -35.75
C ASP A 259 -4.46 -9.15 -34.78
N ALA A 260 -4.76 -10.31 -34.21
CA ALA A 260 -3.92 -10.96 -33.19
C ALA A 260 -2.48 -11.31 -33.64
N GLU A 261 -2.19 -11.36 -34.95
CA GLU A 261 -0.86 -11.70 -35.45
C GLU A 261 0.10 -10.50 -35.54
N LYS A 262 -0.40 -9.25 -35.56
CA LYS A 262 0.43 -8.03 -35.60
C LYS A 262 0.70 -7.39 -34.23
N ALA A 263 -0.06 -7.76 -33.20
CA ALA A 263 0.13 -7.32 -31.81
C ALA A 263 1.49 -7.74 -31.19
N LEU A 264 2.22 -8.64 -31.85
CA LEU A 264 3.46 -9.26 -31.34
C LEU A 264 4.74 -8.44 -31.62
N VAL A 265 4.63 -7.31 -32.31
CA VAL A 265 5.79 -6.54 -32.80
C VAL A 265 5.85 -5.10 -32.26
N ASP A 266 4.71 -4.50 -31.90
CA ASP A 266 4.66 -3.09 -31.47
C ASP A 266 3.97 -2.90 -30.10
N GLU A 267 4.68 -2.33 -29.13
CA GLU A 267 4.20 -2.12 -27.75
C GLU A 267 3.02 -1.14 -27.70
N ASP A 268 2.99 -0.16 -28.61
CA ASP A 268 1.91 0.84 -28.68
C ASP A 268 0.59 0.23 -29.19
N ILE A 269 0.66 -0.70 -30.14
CA ILE A 269 -0.51 -1.46 -30.63
C ILE A 269 -1.07 -2.33 -29.51
N PHE A 270 -0.19 -2.95 -28.71
CA PHE A 270 -0.61 -3.77 -27.58
C PHE A 270 -1.33 -2.95 -26.50
N VAL A 271 -0.78 -1.80 -26.09
CA VAL A 271 -1.47 -0.89 -25.16
C VAL A 271 -2.83 -0.46 -25.73
N SER A 272 -2.93 -0.29 -27.05
CA SER A 272 -4.18 0.00 -27.76
C SER A 272 -5.22 -1.10 -27.61
N GLU A 273 -4.84 -2.35 -27.84
CA GLU A 273 -5.73 -3.50 -27.66
C GLU A 273 -6.17 -3.68 -26.20
N ARG A 274 -5.27 -3.47 -25.23
CA ARG A 274 -5.61 -3.53 -23.80
C ARG A 274 -6.69 -2.52 -23.42
N VAL A 275 -6.47 -1.27 -23.82
CA VAL A 275 -7.36 -0.16 -23.49
C VAL A 275 -8.71 -0.34 -24.18
N ALA A 276 -8.70 -0.81 -25.44
CA ALA A 276 -9.90 -1.19 -26.15
C ALA A 276 -10.65 -2.32 -25.44
N ALA A 277 -9.96 -3.40 -25.05
CA ALA A 277 -10.56 -4.52 -24.35
C ALA A 277 -11.26 -4.04 -23.07
N LEU A 278 -10.59 -3.24 -22.23
CA LEU A 278 -11.14 -2.69 -20.97
C LEU A 278 -12.38 -1.81 -21.17
N ASN A 279 -12.54 -1.19 -22.34
CA ASN A 279 -13.69 -0.33 -22.61
C ASN A 279 -14.98 -1.15 -22.82
N PHE A 280 -14.88 -2.32 -23.45
CA PHE A 280 -16.05 -3.15 -23.76
C PHE A 280 -16.49 -4.02 -22.58
N PRO A 281 -17.82 -4.14 -22.32
CA PRO A 281 -18.34 -5.05 -21.32
C PRO A 281 -18.14 -6.52 -21.72
N LEU A 282 -18.05 -7.41 -20.73
CA LEU A 282 -17.88 -8.85 -20.96
C LEU A 282 -19.21 -9.58 -21.22
N THR A 283 -19.14 -10.71 -21.93
CA THR A 283 -20.29 -11.60 -22.14
C THR A 283 -20.62 -12.37 -20.87
N LYS A 284 -21.84 -12.25 -20.35
CA LYS A 284 -22.33 -12.96 -19.16
C LYS A 284 -22.94 -14.33 -19.52
N THR A 285 -22.81 -15.31 -18.63
CA THR A 285 -23.36 -16.67 -18.83
C THR A 285 -24.87 -16.72 -18.57
N SER A 286 -25.35 -15.82 -17.71
CA SER A 286 -26.77 -15.59 -17.40
C SER A 286 -27.10 -14.11 -17.58
N ASN A 287 -28.26 -13.81 -18.16
CA ASN A 287 -28.79 -12.44 -18.28
C ASN A 287 -29.41 -11.93 -16.96
N GLU A 288 -29.42 -12.75 -15.91
CA GLU A 288 -29.80 -12.31 -14.58
C GLU A 288 -28.75 -11.32 -14.08
N VAL A 289 -29.16 -10.07 -13.95
CA VAL A 289 -28.43 -9.07 -13.19
C VAL A 289 -28.42 -9.58 -11.76
N VAL A 290 -27.34 -10.24 -11.35
CA VAL A 290 -27.05 -10.39 -9.92
C VAL A 290 -26.73 -8.97 -9.46
N GLU A 291 -27.78 -8.23 -9.10
CA GLU A 291 -27.62 -7.14 -8.18
C GLU A 291 -27.04 -7.79 -6.93
N ASP A 292 -25.77 -7.50 -6.66
CA ASP A 292 -25.11 -7.68 -5.37
C ASP A 292 -25.77 -6.79 -4.29
N ASP A 293 -27.08 -6.57 -4.39
CA ASP A 293 -27.97 -6.05 -3.37
C ASP A 293 -28.31 -7.25 -2.46
N LEU A 294 -27.29 -7.82 -1.82
CA LEU A 294 -27.52 -8.56 -0.60
C LEU A 294 -28.05 -7.54 0.41
N GLU A 295 -29.38 -7.46 0.55
CA GLU A 295 -30.01 -6.76 1.65
C GLU A 295 -29.38 -7.28 2.95
N ILE A 296 -28.76 -6.37 3.71
CA ILE A 296 -28.16 -6.72 4.99
C ILE A 296 -29.30 -7.15 5.90
N ASP A 297 -29.37 -8.44 6.19
CA ASP A 297 -30.40 -9.03 7.05
C ASP A 297 -30.38 -8.33 8.42
N SER A 298 -31.54 -7.82 8.83
CA SER A 298 -31.67 -7.03 10.06
C SER A 298 -31.77 -7.97 11.26
N PHE A 299 -30.64 -8.46 11.75
CA PHE A 299 -30.61 -9.20 13.01
C PHE A 299 -30.88 -8.25 14.18
N GLN A 300 -31.91 -8.54 14.98
CA GLN A 300 -32.18 -7.89 16.26
C GLN A 300 -31.21 -8.44 17.31
N THR A 301 -30.00 -7.88 17.39
CA THR A 301 -29.04 -8.15 18.47
C THR A 301 -29.04 -7.00 19.48
N GLY A 302 -28.74 -7.32 20.75
CA GLY A 302 -28.89 -6.43 21.90
C GLY A 302 -28.15 -5.10 21.82
N GLU A 303 -28.57 -4.15 22.67
CA GLU A 303 -28.22 -2.71 22.64
C GLU A 303 -26.71 -2.39 22.64
N GLU A 304 -25.82 -3.31 23.05
CA GLU A 304 -24.37 -3.08 23.11
C GLU A 304 -23.64 -3.19 21.75
N ASP A 305 -24.25 -3.79 20.72
CA ASP A 305 -23.66 -3.91 19.37
C ASP A 305 -24.36 -3.04 18.30
N ALA A 306 -25.35 -2.23 18.70
CA ALA A 306 -26.11 -1.37 17.79
C ALA A 306 -25.23 -0.36 17.04
N ASP A 307 -24.28 0.28 17.74
CA ASP A 307 -23.39 1.29 17.17
C ASP A 307 -22.49 0.72 16.07
N LYS A 308 -21.91 -0.48 16.28
CA LYS A 308 -21.05 -1.14 15.28
C LYS A 308 -21.85 -1.58 14.05
N ILE A 309 -23.09 -2.01 14.25
CA ILE A 309 -23.98 -2.40 13.15
C ILE A 309 -24.39 -1.16 12.35
N GLU A 310 -24.66 -0.02 13.00
CA GLU A 310 -24.96 1.23 12.32
C GLU A 310 -23.76 1.76 11.54
N GLU A 311 -22.56 1.69 12.09
CA GLU A 311 -21.32 2.02 11.39
C GLU A 311 -21.10 1.12 10.17
N ALA A 312 -21.32 -0.19 10.29
CA ALA A 312 -21.21 -1.13 9.18
C ALA A 312 -22.24 -0.85 8.08
N LYS A 313 -23.48 -0.47 8.44
CA LYS A 313 -24.52 -0.04 7.48
C LYS A 313 -24.11 1.23 6.73
N LYS A 314 -23.64 2.26 7.45
CA LYS A 314 -23.12 3.50 6.85
C LYS A 314 -21.94 3.22 5.92
N GLU A 315 -21.07 2.28 6.26
CA GLU A 315 -19.96 1.88 5.39
C GLU A 315 -20.44 1.14 4.14
N ALA A 316 -21.41 0.24 4.26
CA ALA A 316 -22.02 -0.45 3.12
C ALA A 316 -22.73 0.53 2.16
N GLU A 317 -23.46 1.50 2.68
CA GLU A 317 -24.08 2.57 1.88
C GLU A 317 -23.03 3.38 1.13
N ARG A 318 -21.94 3.78 1.81
CA ARG A 318 -20.81 4.48 1.17
C ARG A 318 -20.12 3.65 0.09
N ILE A 319 -20.10 2.32 0.23
CA ILE A 319 -19.58 1.43 -0.81
C ILE A 319 -20.56 1.36 -1.99
N ARG A 320 -21.87 1.33 -1.72
CA ARG A 320 -22.91 1.32 -2.76
C ARG A 320 -22.87 2.60 -3.60
N THR A 321 -22.77 3.76 -2.96
CA THR A 321 -22.65 5.05 -3.67
C THR A 321 -21.37 5.09 -4.51
N LEU A 322 -20.25 4.59 -3.99
CA LEU A 322 -18.99 4.49 -4.69
C LEU A 322 -19.10 3.58 -5.94
N LYS A 323 -19.75 2.41 -5.85
CA LYS A 323 -19.98 1.51 -7.00
C LYS A 323 -20.76 2.18 -8.16
N THR A 324 -21.50 3.24 -7.88
CA THR A 324 -22.30 3.99 -8.86
C THR A 324 -21.84 5.43 -9.08
N LEU A 325 -20.64 5.79 -8.61
CA LEU A 325 -20.17 7.18 -8.56
C LEU A 325 -20.21 7.91 -9.91
N PHE A 326 -19.89 7.20 -11.00
CA PHE A 326 -19.85 7.76 -12.35
C PHE A 326 -20.99 7.25 -13.25
N LYS A 327 -22.04 6.66 -12.67
CA LYS A 327 -23.19 6.15 -13.44
C LYS A 327 -23.86 7.29 -14.21
N GLY A 328 -23.91 7.16 -15.54
CA GLY A 328 -24.52 8.16 -16.43
C GLY A 328 -23.59 9.32 -16.84
N LEU A 329 -22.35 9.34 -16.35
CA LEU A 329 -21.35 10.30 -16.81
C LEU A 329 -20.57 9.74 -18.00
N LYS A 330 -20.43 10.57 -19.03
CA LYS A 330 -19.61 10.30 -20.21
C LYS A 330 -18.32 11.11 -20.16
N PHE A 331 -17.19 10.41 -20.22
CA PHE A 331 -15.85 10.97 -20.19
C PHE A 331 -15.17 10.86 -21.57
N PHE A 332 -14.54 11.96 -21.99
CA PHE A 332 -13.70 11.98 -23.17
C PHE A 332 -12.24 12.21 -22.79
N LEU A 333 -11.34 11.29 -23.18
CA LEU A 333 -9.92 11.36 -22.86
C LEU A 333 -9.12 11.98 -24.01
N ASN A 334 -8.33 13.01 -23.70
CA ASN A 334 -7.43 13.63 -24.68
C ASN A 334 -6.13 12.82 -24.88
N ARG A 335 -5.34 13.17 -25.91
CA ARG A 335 -4.16 12.42 -26.36
C ARG A 335 -3.08 12.21 -25.29
N GLU A 336 -2.91 13.18 -24.40
CA GLU A 336 -1.78 13.25 -23.46
C GLU A 336 -1.99 12.44 -22.20
N VAL A 337 -3.25 12.24 -21.84
CA VAL A 337 -3.62 11.70 -20.55
C VAL A 337 -3.41 10.18 -20.56
N PRO A 338 -2.87 9.58 -19.48
CA PRO A 338 -2.69 8.13 -19.40
C PRO A 338 -4.03 7.41 -19.45
N ARG A 339 -4.31 6.73 -20.57
CA ARG A 339 -5.63 6.14 -20.84
C ARG A 339 -5.93 4.90 -20.01
N GLU A 340 -5.00 3.96 -19.94
CA GLU A 340 -5.22 2.67 -19.27
C GLU A 340 -5.72 2.81 -17.81
N PRO A 341 -5.03 3.55 -16.91
CA PRO A 341 -5.50 3.69 -15.53
C PRO A 341 -6.84 4.44 -15.47
N LEU A 342 -7.07 5.46 -16.28
CA LEU A 342 -8.32 6.21 -16.25
C LEU A 342 -9.51 5.40 -16.76
N VAL A 343 -9.34 4.67 -17.87
CA VAL A 343 -10.38 3.78 -18.39
C VAL A 343 -10.72 2.73 -17.34
N PHE A 344 -9.72 2.11 -16.72
CA PHE A 344 -9.93 1.15 -15.65
C PHE A 344 -10.73 1.74 -14.48
N ILE A 345 -10.33 2.90 -13.98
CA ILE A 345 -11.00 3.59 -12.85
C ILE A 345 -12.44 3.97 -13.22
N ILE A 346 -12.64 4.67 -14.34
CA ILE A 346 -13.95 5.19 -14.72
C ILE A 346 -14.93 4.05 -14.99
N ARG A 347 -14.50 2.97 -15.66
CA ARG A 347 -15.32 1.80 -15.92
C ARG A 347 -15.68 1.04 -14.63
N CYS A 348 -14.75 0.93 -13.66
CA CYS A 348 -15.04 0.32 -12.35
C CYS A 348 -16.19 1.02 -11.61
N PHE A 349 -16.36 2.33 -11.77
CA PHE A 349 -17.41 3.11 -11.11
C PHE A 349 -18.63 3.39 -12.00
N GLY A 350 -18.74 2.70 -13.14
CA GLY A 350 -19.92 2.72 -14.00
C GLY A 350 -20.01 3.89 -14.98
N GLY A 351 -18.91 4.60 -15.22
CA GLY A 351 -18.84 5.64 -16.25
C GLY A 351 -18.56 5.07 -17.64
N GLU A 352 -18.91 5.86 -18.66
CA GLU A 352 -18.58 5.58 -20.05
C GLU A 352 -17.36 6.40 -20.48
N VAL A 353 -16.45 5.78 -21.23
CA VAL A 353 -15.21 6.43 -21.68
C VAL A 353 -15.05 6.28 -23.18
N SER A 354 -14.60 7.36 -23.83
CA SER A 354 -14.14 7.32 -25.20
C SER A 354 -12.93 8.23 -25.41
N TRP A 355 -12.33 8.11 -26.59
CA TRP A 355 -11.22 8.91 -27.10
C TRP A 355 -11.37 9.05 -28.61
N ASN A 356 -10.50 9.84 -29.24
CA ASN A 356 -10.54 10.04 -30.69
C ASN A 356 -10.24 8.73 -31.46
N LYS A 357 -11.12 8.36 -32.39
CA LYS A 357 -11.03 7.18 -33.27
C LYS A 357 -9.69 7.04 -34.00
N THR A 358 -9.10 8.16 -34.41
CA THR A 358 -7.85 8.14 -35.20
C THR A 358 -6.62 7.83 -34.36
N LEU A 359 -6.69 8.07 -33.06
CA LEU A 359 -5.54 7.86 -32.18
C LEU A 359 -5.42 6.39 -31.78
N PHE A 360 -6.51 5.78 -31.34
CA PHE A 360 -6.52 4.47 -30.69
C PHE A 360 -7.79 3.68 -31.05
N VAL A 361 -7.67 2.36 -31.17
CA VAL A 361 -8.82 1.46 -31.40
C VAL A 361 -9.69 1.35 -30.15
N GLY A 362 -10.97 1.00 -30.29
CA GLY A 362 -11.87 0.79 -29.14
C GLY A 362 -12.57 2.04 -28.59
N SER A 363 -12.66 3.12 -29.39
CA SER A 363 -13.49 4.28 -29.09
C SER A 363 -14.97 3.97 -29.31
N THR A 364 -15.83 4.52 -28.46
CA THR A 364 -17.28 4.30 -28.46
C THR A 364 -18.04 5.47 -29.09
N PHE A 365 -17.67 6.70 -28.72
CA PHE A 365 -18.25 7.95 -29.23
C PHE A 365 -17.18 8.97 -29.63
N ASP A 366 -17.53 9.89 -30.53
CA ASP A 366 -16.61 10.89 -31.10
C ASP A 366 -16.53 12.18 -30.29
N GLU A 367 -15.48 12.97 -30.54
CA GLU A 367 -15.28 14.29 -29.90
C GLU A 367 -16.41 15.29 -30.17
N ASN A 368 -17.23 15.08 -31.21
CA ASN A 368 -18.32 15.99 -31.56
C ASN A 368 -19.65 15.65 -30.86
N ASP A 369 -19.69 14.61 -30.03
CA ASP A 369 -20.92 14.18 -29.36
C ASP A 369 -21.31 15.13 -28.21
N GLU A 370 -22.50 15.73 -28.27
CA GLU A 370 -23.01 16.65 -27.25
C GLU A 370 -23.33 15.96 -25.92
N SER A 371 -23.49 14.63 -25.90
CA SER A 371 -23.76 13.86 -24.68
C SER A 371 -22.57 13.71 -23.74
N ILE A 372 -21.38 14.16 -24.16
CA ILE A 372 -20.16 14.16 -23.33
C ILE A 372 -20.31 15.18 -22.21
N THR A 373 -20.13 14.71 -20.97
CA THR A 373 -20.24 15.56 -19.77
C THR A 373 -18.89 16.15 -19.34
N HIS A 374 -17.85 15.31 -19.33
CA HIS A 374 -16.52 15.65 -18.82
C HIS A 374 -15.46 15.33 -19.86
N GLN A 375 -14.54 16.26 -20.09
CA GLN A 375 -13.39 16.08 -20.98
C GLN A 375 -12.11 16.21 -20.16
N ILE A 376 -11.31 15.14 -20.13
CA ILE A 376 -10.08 15.07 -19.32
C ILE A 376 -8.90 15.55 -20.14
N VAL A 377 -8.23 16.59 -19.67
CA VAL A 377 -7.18 17.32 -20.39
C VAL A 377 -6.07 17.74 -19.43
N ASP A 378 -4.81 17.63 -19.87
CA ASP A 378 -3.61 17.99 -19.10
C ASP A 378 -2.79 19.08 -19.82
N ARG A 379 -3.47 19.94 -20.57
CA ARG A 379 -2.91 21.12 -21.27
C ARG A 379 -3.32 22.40 -20.57
N PRO A 380 -2.47 23.44 -20.62
CA PRO A 380 -2.82 24.76 -20.09
C PRO A 380 -3.93 25.44 -20.90
N SER A 381 -4.05 25.15 -22.20
CA SER A 381 -5.10 25.70 -23.06
C SER A 381 -5.48 24.74 -24.18
N LEU A 382 -6.72 24.88 -24.66
CA LEU A 382 -7.28 24.14 -25.80
C LEU A 382 -7.76 25.11 -26.87
N GLU A 383 -7.57 24.74 -28.13
CA GLU A 383 -8.01 25.52 -29.31
C GLU A 383 -9.53 25.49 -29.49
N LYS A 384 -10.16 24.35 -29.18
CA LYS A 384 -11.61 24.14 -29.31
C LYS A 384 -12.20 23.82 -27.94
N GLN A 385 -13.22 24.56 -27.56
CA GLN A 385 -13.97 24.35 -26.33
C GLN A 385 -15.47 24.36 -26.64
N TYR A 386 -16.15 23.37 -26.08
CA TYR A 386 -17.59 23.20 -26.10
C TYR A 386 -18.18 23.66 -24.77
N ILE A 387 -19.23 24.49 -24.84
CA ILE A 387 -19.90 25.06 -23.66
C ILE A 387 -20.60 23.98 -22.83
N SER A 388 -21.05 22.89 -23.46
CA SER A 388 -21.77 21.79 -22.81
C SER A 388 -20.90 20.89 -21.93
N ARG A 389 -19.57 21.12 -21.86
CA ARG A 389 -18.61 20.18 -21.25
C ARG A 389 -17.77 20.83 -20.16
N TYR A 390 -17.43 20.04 -19.14
CA TYR A 390 -16.44 20.41 -18.15
C TYR A 390 -15.05 19.92 -18.55
N TYR A 391 -14.10 20.84 -18.67
CA TYR A 391 -12.70 20.54 -18.97
C TYR A 391 -11.91 20.40 -17.67
N ILE A 392 -11.57 19.17 -17.30
CA ILE A 392 -10.98 18.85 -16.01
C ILE A 392 -9.63 18.16 -16.17
N GLN A 393 -8.76 18.34 -15.18
CA GLN A 393 -7.48 17.64 -15.11
C GLN A 393 -7.67 16.20 -14.58
N PRO A 394 -6.81 15.25 -14.95
CA PRO A 394 -6.96 13.83 -14.59
C PRO A 394 -7.00 13.59 -13.07
N GLN A 395 -6.33 14.44 -12.28
CA GLN A 395 -6.31 14.33 -10.81
C GLN A 395 -7.72 14.31 -10.19
N TRP A 396 -8.69 15.01 -10.79
CA TRP A 396 -10.07 15.04 -10.29
C TRP A 396 -10.69 13.65 -10.17
N VAL A 397 -10.38 12.74 -11.11
CA VAL A 397 -10.90 11.37 -11.11
C VAL A 397 -10.34 10.60 -9.90
N PHE A 398 -9.03 10.73 -9.64
CA PHE A 398 -8.36 10.04 -8.54
C PHE A 398 -8.85 10.55 -7.18
N ASP A 399 -8.92 11.88 -7.02
CA ASP A 399 -9.33 12.50 -5.77
C ASP A 399 -10.81 12.24 -5.48
N SER A 400 -11.69 12.26 -6.50
CA SER A 400 -13.13 11.97 -6.33
C SER A 400 -13.39 10.52 -5.89
N VAL A 401 -12.62 9.57 -6.42
CA VAL A 401 -12.71 8.16 -6.02
C VAL A 401 -12.29 7.97 -4.57
N ASN A 402 -11.17 8.59 -4.16
CA ASN A 402 -10.67 8.48 -2.78
C ASN A 402 -11.59 9.18 -1.77
N ALA A 403 -12.15 10.33 -2.15
CA ALA A 403 -13.13 11.05 -1.35
C ALA A 403 -14.50 10.34 -1.32
N ARG A 404 -14.72 9.35 -2.20
CA ARG A 404 -15.99 8.63 -2.41
C ARG A 404 -17.17 9.56 -2.75
N GLN A 405 -16.88 10.72 -3.32
CA GLN A 405 -17.84 11.76 -3.68
C GLN A 405 -17.33 12.53 -4.89
N LEU A 406 -18.25 13.10 -5.67
CA LEU A 406 -17.89 13.97 -6.79
C LEU A 406 -17.39 15.30 -6.24
N LEU A 407 -16.10 15.57 -6.43
CA LEU A 407 -15.50 16.82 -5.97
C LEU A 407 -15.91 18.00 -6.86
N PRO A 408 -15.95 19.23 -6.33
CA PRO A 408 -16.21 20.42 -7.15
C PRO A 408 -15.17 20.58 -8.26
N VAL A 409 -15.64 20.60 -9.51
CA VAL A 409 -14.77 20.67 -10.71
C VAL A 409 -13.94 21.95 -10.80
N ASN A 410 -14.39 23.04 -10.17
CA ASN A 410 -13.78 24.37 -10.26
C ASN A 410 -12.29 24.38 -9.85
N LYS A 411 -11.90 23.55 -8.87
CA LYS A 411 -10.52 23.46 -8.38
C LYS A 411 -9.60 22.67 -9.32
N TYR A 412 -10.17 22.00 -10.31
CA TYR A 412 -9.49 21.06 -11.21
C TYR A 412 -9.63 21.48 -12.68
N PHE A 413 -10.06 22.70 -12.96
CA PHE A 413 -10.09 23.23 -14.32
C PHE A 413 -8.69 23.36 -14.91
N MET A 414 -8.63 23.45 -16.24
CA MET A 414 -7.36 23.61 -16.97
C MET A 414 -6.63 24.88 -16.51
N GLY A 415 -5.33 24.76 -16.25
CA GLY A 415 -4.48 25.90 -15.87
C GLY A 415 -4.60 26.36 -14.41
N GLU A 416 -5.53 25.81 -13.63
CA GLU A 416 -5.64 26.10 -12.19
C GLU A 416 -4.61 25.32 -11.36
N ILE A 417 -4.28 25.87 -10.19
CA ILE A 417 -3.39 25.21 -9.23
C ILE A 417 -4.16 24.10 -8.53
N LEU A 418 -3.79 22.86 -8.83
CA LEU A 418 -4.43 21.67 -8.28
C LEU A 418 -4.24 21.56 -6.76
N PRO A 419 -5.24 21.04 -6.03
CA PRO A 419 -5.08 20.63 -4.65
C PRO A 419 -3.96 19.57 -4.48
N PRO A 420 -3.32 19.47 -3.31
CA PRO A 420 -2.35 18.40 -3.06
C PRO A 420 -2.96 17.00 -3.21
N HIS A 421 -2.34 16.14 -4.02
CA HIS A 421 -2.76 14.75 -4.16
C HIS A 421 -2.29 13.92 -2.95
N LEU A 422 -3.23 13.51 -2.11
CA LEU A 422 -2.94 12.79 -0.86
C LEU A 422 -3.01 11.28 -1.03
N SER A 423 -2.15 10.58 -0.30
CA SER A 423 -2.21 9.11 -0.25
C SER A 423 -3.38 8.66 0.62
N PRO A 424 -4.28 7.81 0.11
CA PRO A 424 -5.39 7.25 0.89
C PRO A 424 -4.94 6.04 1.75
N PHE A 425 -3.64 5.69 1.72
CA PHE A 425 -3.01 4.59 2.44
C PHE A 425 -2.34 5.06 3.74
N ILE A 426 -3.06 5.86 4.54
CA ILE A 426 -2.54 6.33 5.84
C ILE A 426 -2.65 5.20 6.86
N ASP A 427 -1.51 4.81 7.43
CA ASP A 427 -1.44 3.92 8.59
C ASP A 427 -2.06 4.63 9.80
N LYS A 428 -3.32 4.34 10.11
CA LYS A 428 -3.99 4.85 11.33
C LYS A 428 -3.24 4.46 12.61
N GLU A 429 -2.44 3.40 12.58
CA GLU A 429 -1.62 2.94 13.72
C GLU A 429 -0.34 3.76 13.91
N ARG A 430 0.10 4.51 12.88
CA ARG A 430 1.25 5.41 12.97
C ARG A 430 0.78 6.82 13.36
N ASP A 431 0.23 6.96 14.55
CA ASP A 431 -0.29 8.21 15.15
C ASP A 431 0.71 9.38 15.28
N GLN A 432 1.92 9.28 14.72
CA GLN A 432 3.02 10.22 14.91
C GLN A 432 3.70 10.61 13.59
N GLN A 433 2.93 10.77 12.52
CA GLN A 433 3.42 11.40 11.31
C GLN A 433 2.98 12.87 11.28
N TYR A 434 3.89 13.78 10.92
CA TYR A 434 3.53 15.17 10.69
C TYR A 434 2.63 15.27 9.44
N ILE A 435 1.38 15.66 9.65
CA ILE A 435 0.41 15.94 8.59
C ILE A 435 0.39 17.46 8.36
N PRO A 436 0.80 17.97 7.17
CA PRO A 436 0.74 19.38 6.83
C PRO A 436 -0.66 19.99 7.01
N PRO A 437 -0.78 21.29 7.32
CA PRO A 437 -2.07 21.96 7.47
C PRO A 437 -2.97 21.88 6.23
N GLU A 438 -2.39 21.92 5.03
CA GLU A 438 -3.11 21.76 3.75
C GLU A 438 -3.73 20.36 3.60
N GLU A 439 -3.04 19.33 4.09
CA GLU A 439 -3.55 17.96 4.12
C GLU A 439 -4.69 17.83 5.13
N LYS A 440 -4.58 18.45 6.31
CA LYS A 440 -5.67 18.50 7.31
C LYS A 440 -6.90 19.25 6.82
N ALA A 441 -6.71 20.34 6.07
CA ALA A 441 -7.77 21.15 5.48
C ALA A 441 -8.71 20.35 4.56
N LEU A 442 -8.17 19.33 3.90
CA LEU A 442 -8.92 18.45 3.00
C LEU A 442 -9.74 17.40 3.76
N TYR A 443 -9.29 16.98 4.95
CA TYR A 443 -10.02 16.01 5.78
C TYR A 443 -11.15 16.65 6.60
N ASP A 444 -10.90 17.82 7.21
CA ASP A 444 -11.92 18.54 7.97
C ASP A 444 -11.56 20.05 8.09
N PRO A 445 -12.38 20.95 7.53
CA PRO A 445 -12.19 22.40 7.67
C PRO A 445 -12.25 22.88 9.12
N THR A 446 -12.96 22.16 10.01
CA THR A 446 -13.17 22.59 11.41
C THR A 446 -11.95 22.30 12.29
N LEU A 447 -11.19 21.24 12.00
CA LEU A 447 -9.97 20.88 12.72
C LEU A 447 -8.82 21.88 12.50
N LEU A 448 -8.85 22.64 11.40
CA LEU A 448 -7.90 23.74 11.17
C LEU A 448 -8.02 24.84 12.22
N GLU A 449 -9.24 25.22 12.60
CA GLU A 449 -9.48 26.26 13.60
C GLU A 449 -9.02 25.83 14.99
N GLU A 450 -9.21 24.55 15.34
CA GLU A 450 -8.68 23.99 16.59
C GLU A 450 -7.16 23.91 16.61
N GLN A 451 -6.54 23.60 15.48
CA GLN A 451 -5.09 23.55 15.32
C GLN A 451 -4.48 24.95 15.38
N HIS A 452 -5.07 25.94 14.73
CA HIS A 452 -4.65 27.35 14.84
C HIS A 452 -4.70 27.82 16.30
N LYS A 453 -5.76 27.47 17.04
CA LYS A 453 -5.86 27.72 18.49
C LYS A 453 -4.81 26.96 19.32
N LYS A 454 -4.41 25.75 18.91
CA LYS A 454 -3.36 24.96 19.59
C LYS A 454 -1.95 25.46 19.28
N ASP A 455 -1.67 25.87 18.03
CA ASP A 455 -0.38 26.41 17.62
C ASP A 455 -0.15 27.83 18.17
N GLU A 456 -1.20 28.64 18.34
CA GLU A 456 -1.15 29.90 19.09
C GLU A 456 -0.83 29.65 20.58
N LYS A 457 -1.47 28.67 21.23
CA LYS A 457 -1.18 28.31 22.63
C LYS A 457 0.22 27.73 22.86
N MET A 458 0.76 26.97 21.90
CA MET A 458 2.16 26.49 21.98
C MET A 458 3.20 27.58 21.70
N GLY A 459 2.80 28.70 21.08
CA GLY A 459 3.68 29.86 20.90
C GLY A 459 3.99 30.56 22.22
N GLU A 460 3.04 30.62 23.14
CA GLU A 460 3.20 31.25 24.46
C GLU A 460 3.94 30.36 25.48
N GLN A 461 3.92 29.03 25.34
CA GLN A 461 4.64 28.10 26.23
C GLN A 461 6.08 27.80 25.80
N GLY A 462 6.45 28.12 24.56
CA GLY A 462 7.80 27.84 24.04
C GLY A 462 8.88 28.77 24.57
N GLU A 463 8.53 29.93 25.12
CA GLU A 463 9.49 30.86 25.73
C GLU A 463 9.80 30.53 27.19
N SER A 464 8.96 29.74 27.88
CA SER A 464 9.18 29.38 29.30
C SER A 464 9.89 28.03 29.51
N GLU A 465 9.94 27.13 28.52
CA GLU A 465 10.65 25.85 28.63
C GLU A 465 12.16 25.94 28.29
N GLU A 466 12.64 27.06 27.74
CA GLU A 466 14.08 27.28 27.50
C GLU A 466 14.85 27.64 28.80
N GLU A 467 14.20 28.24 29.81
CA GLU A 467 14.85 28.64 31.07
C GLU A 467 15.03 27.48 32.07
N GLU A 468 14.14 26.48 32.11
CA GLU A 468 14.26 25.33 33.03
C GLU A 468 15.23 24.24 32.55
N SER A 469 15.66 24.26 31.29
CA SER A 469 16.58 23.23 30.73
C SER A 469 18.07 23.57 30.86
N ALA A 470 18.39 24.75 31.41
CA ALA A 470 19.76 25.23 31.61
C ALA A 470 20.30 24.98 33.03
N SER A 471 19.45 24.65 34.02
CA SER A 471 19.85 24.48 35.43
C SER A 471 20.16 23.04 35.88
N ASP A 472 19.95 22.04 35.02
CA ASP A 472 20.00 20.61 35.39
C ASP A 472 21.25 19.89 34.84
N LYS A 473 22.37 20.61 34.68
CA LYS A 473 23.61 20.09 34.08
C LYS A 473 24.84 20.02 34.98
N ASP A 474 24.76 20.49 36.21
CA ASP A 474 25.90 20.50 37.12
C ASP A 474 25.54 19.79 38.43
N GLU A 475 25.34 18.47 38.41
CA GLU A 475 25.46 17.61 39.61
C GLU A 475 25.44 16.11 39.21
N GLU A 476 26.54 15.62 38.65
CA GLU A 476 26.92 14.20 38.69
C GLU A 476 28.44 14.09 38.84
N VAL A 477 28.94 14.01 40.09
CA VAL A 477 30.05 13.18 40.61
C VAL A 477 29.95 13.33 42.15
N ASN A 478 29.68 12.34 43.00
CA ASN A 478 30.58 11.24 43.37
C ASN A 478 29.93 10.28 44.38
N ASP A 479 30.51 9.09 44.46
CA ASP A 479 30.57 8.13 45.59
C ASP A 479 29.47 7.07 45.77
N GLU A 480 29.86 5.87 45.31
CA GLU A 480 29.58 4.59 45.95
C GLU A 480 30.08 4.60 47.41
N GLU A 481 29.29 4.10 48.36
CA GLU A 481 29.69 3.13 49.39
C GLU A 481 28.50 2.70 50.28
N ASP A 482 28.40 1.39 50.52
CA ASP A 482 27.53 0.71 51.49
C ASP A 482 27.88 1.13 52.93
N SER A 483 26.88 1.33 53.81
CA SER A 483 27.02 1.13 55.26
C SER A 483 25.67 1.20 55.99
N GLU A 484 25.29 0.11 56.64
CA GLU A 484 24.25 0.04 57.67
C GLU A 484 24.61 0.94 58.86
N ASN A 485 23.64 1.69 59.43
CA ASN A 485 23.59 1.88 60.87
C ASN A 485 22.20 2.32 61.37
N GLU A 486 21.74 1.64 62.41
CA GLU A 486 20.59 1.99 63.25
C GLU A 486 20.91 3.20 64.14
N GLY A 487 19.88 3.94 64.55
CA GLY A 487 20.03 5.01 65.53
C GLY A 487 18.79 5.90 65.66
N SER A 488 17.93 5.52 66.60
CA SER A 488 16.80 6.27 67.15
C SER A 488 17.15 7.68 67.63
N ASP A 489 16.23 8.63 67.51
CA ASP A 489 15.95 9.55 68.63
C ASP A 489 14.50 10.04 68.58
N ASP A 490 13.77 9.66 69.62
CA ASP A 490 12.41 10.06 69.96
C ASP A 490 12.39 11.52 70.43
N LYS A 491 11.36 12.27 70.00
CA LYS A 491 10.73 13.30 70.84
C LYS A 491 9.21 13.26 70.65
N GLU A 492 8.58 12.58 71.60
CA GLU A 492 7.19 12.77 71.99
C GLU A 492 6.99 14.21 72.50
N GLU A 493 5.91 14.89 72.06
CA GLU A 493 5.17 15.81 72.93
C GLU A 493 3.66 15.69 72.65
N THR A 494 3.01 15.08 73.64
CA THR A 494 1.74 15.47 74.29
C THR A 494 0.41 15.45 73.52
N GLU A 495 -0.37 14.41 73.85
CA GLU A 495 -1.83 14.36 73.72
C GLU A 495 -2.51 15.33 74.72
N GLU A 496 -3.29 16.28 74.21
CA GLU A 496 -4.35 16.96 74.97
C GLU A 496 -5.75 16.59 74.44
N ASN A 497 -6.42 15.75 75.21
CA ASN A 497 -7.86 15.63 75.46
C ASN A 497 -8.86 16.13 74.38
N LEU A 498 -9.39 15.17 73.61
CA LEU A 498 -10.70 15.24 72.98
C LEU A 498 -11.82 15.05 74.03
N SER A 499 -12.47 16.14 74.43
CA SER A 499 -13.86 16.05 74.93
C SER A 499 -14.73 17.17 74.36
N GLY A 500 -15.81 16.78 73.69
CA GLY A 500 -16.96 17.64 73.46
C GLY A 500 -17.00 18.44 72.15
N LYS A 501 -17.41 17.77 71.06
CA LYS A 501 -18.61 18.11 70.24
C LYS A 501 -18.49 17.43 68.89
N LYS A 502 -19.45 16.55 68.57
CA LYS A 502 -19.69 16.08 67.20
C LYS A 502 -19.93 17.32 66.31
N PRO A 503 -19.10 17.62 65.30
CA PRO A 503 -19.51 18.59 64.30
C PRO A 503 -20.72 17.99 63.59
N LYS A 504 -21.83 18.74 63.58
CA LYS A 504 -23.00 18.42 62.76
C LYS A 504 -22.50 18.23 61.32
N LEU A 505 -22.83 17.09 60.72
CA LEU A 505 -22.76 16.90 59.28
C LEU A 505 -23.70 17.92 58.63
N SER A 506 -23.20 19.12 58.37
CA SER A 506 -23.81 20.09 57.47
C SER A 506 -23.19 19.86 56.10
N VAL A 507 -23.98 19.32 55.18
CA VAL A 507 -23.59 19.26 53.77
C VAL A 507 -23.59 20.70 53.27
N SER A 508 -22.42 21.29 53.08
CA SER A 508 -22.27 22.52 52.31
C SER A 508 -22.62 22.22 50.85
N VAL A 509 -23.36 23.11 50.21
CA VAL A 509 -23.62 23.03 48.77
C VAL A 509 -22.27 23.10 48.07
N GLY A 510 -21.91 22.05 47.33
CA GLY A 510 -20.58 21.90 46.75
C GLY A 510 -20.24 23.07 45.84
N GLU A 511 -19.14 23.76 46.12
CA GLU A 511 -18.50 24.61 45.12
C GLU A 511 -17.99 23.71 43.99
N VAL A 512 -18.31 24.09 42.76
CA VAL A 512 -17.82 23.38 41.57
C VAL A 512 -16.30 23.51 41.53
N TYR A 513 -15.60 22.43 41.85
CA TYR A 513 -14.14 22.37 41.81
C TYR A 513 -13.67 22.71 40.40
N LYS A 514 -13.01 23.88 40.26
CA LYS A 514 -12.46 24.33 39.00
C LYS A 514 -11.03 23.79 38.91
N GLU A 515 -10.86 22.68 38.19
CA GLU A 515 -9.55 22.05 37.99
C GLU A 515 -8.52 23.09 37.51
N VAL A 516 -7.45 23.29 38.28
CA VAL A 516 -6.31 24.13 37.86
C VAL A 516 -5.47 23.31 36.87
N PRO A 517 -5.28 23.76 35.61
CA PRO A 517 -4.58 22.96 34.59
C PRO A 517 -3.17 22.50 34.96
N TRP A 518 -2.43 23.26 35.78
CA TRP A 518 -1.09 22.89 36.27
C TRP A 518 -1.11 21.69 37.24
N GLU A 519 -2.09 21.65 38.14
CA GLU A 519 -2.18 20.59 39.17
C GLU A 519 -2.54 19.24 38.53
N LYS A 520 -3.43 19.26 37.54
CA LYS A 520 -3.78 18.11 36.71
C LYS A 520 -2.57 17.56 35.95
N ASN A 521 -1.82 18.43 35.27
CA ASN A 521 -0.62 18.03 34.53
C ASN A 521 0.46 17.43 35.46
N ARG A 522 0.57 17.94 36.69
CA ARG A 522 1.45 17.37 37.72
C ARG A 522 1.00 15.97 38.14
N GLN A 523 -0.28 15.76 38.39
CA GLN A 523 -0.85 14.44 38.71
C GLN A 523 -0.66 13.46 37.54
N GLU A 524 -0.92 13.87 36.30
CA GLU A 524 -0.70 13.06 35.09
C GLU A 524 0.78 12.66 34.92
N LYS A 525 1.73 13.58 35.16
CA LYS A 525 3.17 13.27 35.14
C LYS A 525 3.54 12.25 36.22
N GLN A 526 2.96 12.35 37.42
CA GLN A 526 3.19 11.40 38.51
C GLN A 526 2.62 10.02 38.18
N GLU A 527 1.40 9.94 37.66
CA GLU A 527 0.80 8.69 37.19
C GLU A 527 1.62 8.04 36.09
N TYR A 528 2.11 8.81 35.13
CA TYR A 528 2.94 8.31 34.05
C TYR A 528 4.25 7.71 34.56
N ARG A 529 4.93 8.38 35.52
CA ARG A 529 6.13 7.85 36.19
C ARG A 529 5.83 6.58 36.97
N LEU A 530 4.66 6.48 37.61
CA LEU A 530 4.23 5.28 38.33
C LEU A 530 4.00 4.11 37.35
N ARG A 531 3.34 4.36 36.21
CA ARG A 531 3.14 3.36 35.14
C ARG A 531 4.46 2.85 34.57
N GLU A 532 5.46 3.71 34.40
CA GLU A 532 6.80 3.30 33.95
C GLU A 532 7.48 2.36 34.97
N LYS A 533 7.34 2.63 36.28
CA LYS A 533 7.86 1.76 37.34
C LYS A 533 7.15 0.40 37.42
N MET A 534 5.88 0.32 37.00
CA MET A 534 5.10 -0.93 36.97
C MET A 534 5.45 -1.85 35.79
N VAL A 535 6.29 -1.43 34.85
CA VAL A 535 6.75 -2.28 33.74
C VAL A 535 7.68 -3.39 34.28
N LYS A 536 7.28 -4.65 34.09
CA LYS A 536 8.08 -5.83 34.47
C LYS A 536 9.51 -5.73 33.93
N ASN A 537 10.51 -6.10 34.76
CA ASN A 537 11.94 -6.00 34.44
C ASN A 537 12.33 -6.63 33.08
N LYS A 538 11.68 -7.72 32.66
CA LYS A 538 11.93 -8.38 31.34
C LYS A 538 11.61 -7.48 30.13
N HIS A 539 10.67 -6.54 30.26
CA HIS A 539 10.21 -5.66 29.17
C HIS A 539 10.75 -4.23 29.25
N LYS A 540 11.49 -3.90 30.32
CA LYS A 540 12.01 -2.54 30.57
C LYS A 540 12.90 -2.03 29.43
N LYS A 541 13.74 -2.89 28.84
CA LYS A 541 14.59 -2.52 27.68
C LYS A 541 13.78 -2.23 26.42
N LEU A 542 12.75 -3.04 26.14
CA LEU A 542 11.86 -2.82 25.00
C LEU A 542 11.06 -1.53 25.15
N TYR A 543 10.50 -1.29 26.34
CA TYR A 543 9.78 -0.07 26.67
C TYR A 543 10.67 1.18 26.50
N LYS A 544 11.90 1.16 27.04
CA LYS A 544 12.87 2.25 26.85
C LYS A 544 13.19 2.50 25.38
N SER A 545 13.40 1.45 24.59
CA SER A 545 13.62 1.56 23.15
C SER A 545 12.41 2.15 22.40
N MET A 546 11.19 1.73 22.77
CA MET A 546 9.95 2.31 22.22
C MET A 546 9.79 3.79 22.57
N MET A 547 10.10 4.17 23.82
CA MET A 547 10.01 5.56 24.27
C MET A 547 11.06 6.44 23.61
N ALA A 548 12.29 5.94 23.44
CA ALA A 548 13.32 6.63 22.66
C ALA A 548 12.85 6.89 21.21
N GLY A 549 12.32 5.86 20.54
CA GLY A 549 11.77 6.01 19.18
C GLY A 549 10.55 6.93 19.10
N ARG A 550 9.76 7.05 20.18
CA ARG A 550 8.67 8.04 20.28
C ARG A 550 9.22 9.47 20.44
N LYS A 551 10.25 9.66 21.25
CA LYS A 551 10.89 10.97 21.48
C LYS A 551 11.58 11.47 20.20
N GLU A 552 12.27 10.59 19.47
CA GLU A 552 12.88 10.93 18.17
C GLU A 552 11.85 11.39 17.16
N ARG A 553 10.75 10.63 16.99
CA ARG A 553 9.64 11.02 16.11
C ARG A 553 9.01 12.35 16.52
N ALA A 554 8.78 12.57 17.81
CA ALA A 554 8.24 13.85 18.30
C ALA A 554 9.17 15.03 17.97
N LYS A 555 10.49 14.84 18.10
CA LYS A 555 11.50 15.84 17.72
C LYS A 555 11.48 16.12 16.21
N GLU A 556 11.35 15.09 15.38
CA GLU A 556 11.21 15.25 13.92
C GLU A 556 9.94 16.04 13.56
N ILE A 557 8.80 15.71 14.17
CA ILE A 557 7.53 16.42 13.97
C ILE A 557 7.67 17.90 14.36
N TRP A 558 8.27 18.17 15.52
CA TRP A 558 8.52 19.54 15.97
C TRP A 558 9.42 20.30 14.99
N LEU A 559 10.48 19.66 14.49
CA LEU A 559 11.39 20.26 13.53
C LEU A 559 10.70 20.55 12.18
N LEU A 560 9.79 19.67 11.74
CA LEU A 560 8.95 19.89 10.55
C LEU A 560 7.96 21.03 10.76
N ARG A 561 7.30 21.13 11.92
CA ARG A 561 6.44 22.26 12.30
C ARG A 561 7.22 23.57 12.28
N LYS A 562 8.41 23.60 12.87
CA LYS A 562 9.30 24.77 12.87
C LYS A 562 9.70 25.18 11.45
N LYS A 563 10.10 24.23 10.60
CA LYS A 563 10.39 24.47 9.18
C LYS A 563 9.19 25.06 8.44
N ARG A 564 7.97 24.56 8.69
CA ARG A 564 6.76 25.09 8.05
C ARG A 564 6.43 26.51 8.52
N ARG A 565 6.54 26.80 9.83
CA ARG A 565 6.36 28.17 10.36
C ARG A 565 7.29 29.16 9.67
N LEU A 566 8.57 28.79 9.52
CA LEU A 566 9.56 29.62 8.79
C LEU A 566 9.20 29.79 7.31
N HIS A 567 8.69 28.75 6.64
CA HIS A 567 8.23 28.83 5.25
C HIS A 567 7.01 29.77 5.10
N ASP A 568 5.99 29.63 5.95
CA ASP A 568 4.79 30.46 5.93
C ASP A 568 5.13 31.94 6.23
N GLU A 569 6.11 32.20 7.10
CA GLU A 569 6.65 33.53 7.35
C GLU A 569 7.39 34.10 6.14
N GLN A 570 8.18 33.27 5.45
CA GLN A 570 8.86 33.64 4.21
C GLN A 570 7.86 33.96 3.10
N ASP A 571 6.77 33.22 2.95
CA ASP A 571 5.70 33.47 1.97
C ASP A 571 4.83 34.69 2.29
N LYS A 572 4.68 35.04 3.57
CA LYS A 572 3.94 36.24 4.00
C LYS A 572 4.70 37.54 3.70
N LYS A 573 6.04 37.53 3.69
CA LYS A 573 6.89 38.70 3.39
C LYS A 573 6.67 39.28 1.97
N PRO A 574 6.69 38.51 0.86
CA PRO A 574 6.43 39.03 -0.48
C PRO A 574 4.97 39.48 -0.68
N LYS A 575 3.99 38.80 -0.06
CA LYS A 575 2.57 39.21 -0.12
C LYS A 575 2.32 40.56 0.58
N LYS A 576 3.03 40.86 1.67
CA LYS A 576 3.00 42.20 2.32
C LYS A 576 3.67 43.28 1.46
N GLY A 577 4.75 42.95 0.75
CA GLY A 577 5.40 43.87 -0.21
C GLY A 577 4.51 44.22 -1.41
N GLN A 578 3.82 43.24 -1.99
CA GLN A 578 2.87 43.45 -3.09
C GLN A 578 1.60 44.22 -2.66
N ARG A 579 1.11 44.01 -1.43
CA ARG A 579 0.00 44.81 -0.87
C ARG A 579 0.39 46.26 -0.59
N LYS A 580 1.61 46.52 -0.11
CA LYS A 580 2.11 47.90 0.11
C LYS A 580 2.32 48.66 -1.21
N THR A 581 2.78 48.00 -2.27
CA THR A 581 2.93 48.61 -3.59
C THR A 581 1.59 48.90 -4.28
N LYS A 582 0.58 48.02 -4.15
CA LYS A 582 -0.79 48.30 -4.64
C LYS A 582 -1.51 49.42 -3.89
N ASN A 583 -1.27 49.58 -2.59
CA ASN A 583 -1.88 50.67 -1.80
C ASN A 583 -1.13 52.01 -1.95
N GLY A 584 0.14 51.99 -2.39
CA GLY A 584 0.94 53.20 -2.62
C GLY A 584 0.65 53.91 -3.96
N SER A 585 -0.03 53.25 -4.91
CA SER A 585 -0.37 53.81 -6.23
C SER A 585 -1.75 54.45 -6.32
N ALA A 586 -2.51 54.56 -5.22
CA ALA A 586 -3.80 55.24 -5.18
C ALA A 586 -3.63 56.68 -4.67
N THR A 587 -3.22 57.60 -5.55
CA THR A 587 -3.22 59.05 -5.29
C THR A 587 -4.66 59.58 -5.22
N PRO A 588 -5.04 60.43 -4.24
CA PRO A 588 -6.40 60.94 -4.14
C PRO A 588 -6.62 62.07 -5.15
N THR A 589 -7.53 61.88 -6.10
CA THR A 589 -8.01 62.94 -6.99
C THR A 589 -8.71 64.04 -6.18
N LYS A 590 -8.08 65.22 -6.10
CA LYS A 590 -8.65 66.45 -5.54
C LYS A 590 -9.94 66.83 -6.29
N LYS A 591 -11.09 66.79 -5.61
CA LYS A 591 -12.34 67.43 -6.06
C LYS A 591 -12.15 68.94 -6.10
N THR A 592 -12.18 69.52 -7.30
CA THR A 592 -12.27 70.98 -7.51
C THR A 592 -13.68 71.47 -7.17
N LYS A 593 -13.77 72.37 -6.19
CA LYS A 593 -14.98 73.16 -5.86
C LYS A 593 -15.28 74.10 -7.04
N LYS A 594 -16.42 73.92 -7.70
CA LYS A 594 -17.00 74.90 -8.63
C LYS A 594 -17.71 75.97 -7.81
N GLN A 595 -17.14 77.17 -7.74
CA GLN A 595 -17.80 78.37 -7.22
C GLN A 595 -18.88 78.82 -8.22
N LYS A 596 -20.10 79.06 -7.71
CA LYS A 596 -21.13 79.85 -8.39
C LYS A 596 -20.87 81.32 -8.09
N SER A 597 -20.78 82.14 -9.13
CA SER A 597 -20.92 83.60 -9.05
C SER A 597 -21.80 84.06 -10.22
N GLN A 598 -22.92 84.67 -9.83
CA GLN A 598 -23.92 85.44 -10.60
C GLN A 598 -24.70 84.72 -11.70
#